data_AF-A0A024H7L9-F1
#
_entry.id   AF-A0A024H7L9-F1
#
_cell.length_a   1.000
_cell.length_b   1.000
_cell.length_c   1.000
_cell.angle_alpha   90.00
_cell.angle_beta   90.00
_cell.angle_gamma   90.00
#
_symmetry.space_group_name_H-M   'P 1'
#
loop_
_entity.id
_entity.type
_entity.pdbx_description
1 polymer ?
#
loop_
_entity_poly.entity_id
_entity_poly.type
_entity_poly.pdbx_seq_one_letter_code
_entity_poly.pdbx_strand_id
1 'polypeptide(L)'
;METVVWSKPEGERAGTPLLVMMHGYGTDESRMVRLFEYLPAEFTCAALRAPMAIGDHYGWFLLDYFLANDFADVIKAANAVQTWISSVKGRHSSVSLLGYSHGYGEHPAAPASQGL
;
A
#
# COMPACT_ATOMS: atom_id res chain seq x y z
N MET A 1 8.03 -8.25 0.22
CA MET A 1 6.87 -7.72 0.96
C MET A 1 6.58 -8.63 2.11
N GLU A 2 6.53 -8.09 3.33
CA GLU A 2 6.32 -8.89 4.55
C GLU A 2 4.85 -9.21 4.79
N THR A 3 3.94 -8.29 4.46
CA THR A 3 2.49 -8.49 4.61
C THR A 3 1.77 -8.18 3.30
N VAL A 4 0.98 -9.15 2.85
CA VAL A 4 0.10 -9.04 1.68
C VAL A 4 -1.21 -9.71 1.99
N VAL A 5 -2.31 -8.96 1.92
CA VAL A 5 -3.67 -9.51 2.08
C VAL A 5 -4.28 -9.72 0.70
N TRP A 6 -4.85 -10.90 0.47
CA TRP A 6 -5.41 -11.30 -0.81
C TRP A 6 -6.94 -11.37 -0.74
N SER A 7 -7.61 -10.93 -1.79
CA SER A 7 -9.07 -11.07 -1.94
C SER A 7 -9.55 -12.50 -2.23
N LYS A 8 -8.66 -13.35 -2.78
CA LYS A 8 -8.96 -14.74 -3.13
C LYS A 8 -8.01 -15.71 -2.43
N PRO A 9 -8.46 -16.93 -2.08
CA PRO A 9 -7.57 -17.99 -1.61
C PRO A 9 -6.62 -18.42 -2.73
N GLU A 10 -5.45 -18.98 -2.39
CA GLU A 10 -4.37 -19.25 -3.35
C GLU A 10 -4.78 -20.10 -4.56
N GLY A 11 -5.66 -21.09 -4.34
CA GLY A 11 -6.16 -21.98 -5.38
C GLY A 11 -7.01 -21.30 -6.46
N GLU A 12 -7.55 -20.11 -6.18
CA GLU A 12 -8.48 -19.39 -7.08
C GLU A 12 -7.81 -18.21 -7.82
N ARG A 13 -6.51 -18.01 -7.63
CA ARG A 13 -5.78 -16.85 -8.16
C ARG A 13 -5.26 -17.04 -9.58
N ALA A 14 -5.01 -18.28 -10.00
CA ALA A 14 -4.33 -18.57 -11.24
C ALA A 14 -5.16 -18.11 -12.46
N GLY A 15 -4.54 -17.40 -13.39
CA GLY A 15 -5.16 -16.91 -14.62
C GLY A 15 -6.04 -15.65 -14.48
N THR A 16 -6.32 -15.19 -13.26
CA THR A 16 -7.08 -13.94 -13.05
C THR A 16 -6.20 -12.71 -13.33
N PRO A 17 -6.78 -11.55 -13.69
CA PRO A 17 -6.05 -10.29 -13.64
C PRO A 17 -5.69 -9.95 -12.18
N LEU A 18 -4.46 -9.47 -11.95
CA LEU A 18 -3.98 -9.05 -10.64
C LEU A 18 -4.11 -7.54 -10.49
N LEU A 19 -4.78 -7.09 -9.43
CA LEU A 19 -4.77 -5.69 -8.99
C LEU A 19 -3.93 -5.55 -7.72
N VAL A 20 -2.77 -4.90 -7.83
CA VAL A 20 -1.89 -4.60 -6.71
C VAL A 20 -2.29 -3.27 -6.11
N MET A 21 -2.66 -3.27 -4.83
CA MET A 21 -3.19 -2.11 -4.13
C MET A 21 -2.22 -1.63 -3.07
N MET A 22 -1.92 -0.34 -3.08
CA MET A 22 -0.96 0.32 -2.19
C MET A 22 -1.64 1.43 -1.39
N HIS A 23 -1.56 1.33 -0.05
CA HIS A 23 -2.14 2.33 0.84
C HIS A 23 -1.29 3.62 0.89
N GLY A 24 -1.89 4.69 1.41
CA GLY A 24 -1.21 5.98 1.61
C GLY A 24 -0.37 6.02 2.89
N TYR A 25 0.50 7.02 3.00
CA TYR A 25 1.35 7.25 4.18
C TYR A 25 0.52 7.39 5.47
N GLY A 26 0.98 6.80 6.57
CA GLY A 26 0.31 6.87 7.88
C GLY A 26 -0.95 6.00 7.95
N THR A 27 -1.07 5.00 7.08
CA THR A 27 -2.15 4.00 7.10
C THR A 27 -1.56 2.60 6.91
N ASP A 28 -2.40 1.60 6.66
CA ASP A 28 -1.99 0.21 6.43
C ASP A 28 -2.84 -0.45 5.31
N GLU A 29 -2.53 -1.70 5.01
CA GLU A 29 -3.18 -2.49 3.96
C GLU A 29 -4.67 -2.76 4.22
N SER A 30 -5.15 -2.69 5.47
CA SER A 30 -6.55 -2.90 5.80
C SER A 30 -7.46 -1.86 5.13
N ARG A 31 -6.93 -0.65 4.86
CA ARG A 31 -7.64 0.39 4.13
C ARG A 31 -7.97 -0.02 2.70
N MET A 32 -7.09 -0.82 2.07
CA MET A 32 -7.32 -1.36 0.73
C MET A 32 -8.21 -2.61 0.78
N VAL A 33 -8.10 -3.44 1.82
CA VAL A 33 -8.95 -4.63 2.00
C VAL A 33 -10.43 -4.27 2.03
N ARG A 34 -10.80 -3.14 2.64
CA ARG A 34 -12.18 -2.61 2.65
C ARG A 34 -12.75 -2.33 1.26
N LEU A 35 -11.91 -2.26 0.23
CA LEU A 35 -12.36 -2.04 -1.15
C LEU A 35 -12.60 -3.34 -1.93
N PHE A 36 -12.17 -4.50 -1.42
CA PHE A 36 -12.25 -5.76 -2.15
C PHE A 36 -13.67 -6.11 -2.60
N GLU A 37 -14.68 -5.80 -1.78
CA GLU A 37 -16.09 -6.09 -2.09
C GLU A 37 -16.68 -5.22 -3.21
N TYR A 38 -16.05 -4.08 -3.52
CA TYR A 38 -16.50 -3.14 -4.55
C TYR A 38 -15.76 -3.30 -5.87
N LEU A 39 -14.73 -4.15 -5.92
CA LEU A 39 -13.93 -4.39 -7.11
C LEU A 39 -14.55 -5.50 -7.97
N PRO A 40 -14.34 -5.48 -9.30
CA PRO A 40 -14.89 -6.51 -10.16
C PRO A 40 -14.38 -7.90 -9.76
N ALA A 41 -15.29 -8.86 -9.63
CA ALA A 41 -15.03 -10.18 -9.04
C ALA A 41 -14.02 -11.02 -9.84
N GLU A 42 -13.78 -10.69 -11.11
CA GLU A 42 -12.76 -11.32 -11.93
C GLU A 42 -11.34 -11.06 -11.39
N PHE A 43 -11.08 -9.94 -10.72
CA PHE A 43 -9.76 -9.60 -10.22
C PHE A 43 -9.36 -10.44 -9.01
N THR A 44 -8.09 -10.83 -8.98
CA THR A 44 -7.40 -11.11 -7.71
C THR A 44 -6.78 -9.81 -7.25
N CYS A 45 -7.30 -9.23 -6.18
CA CYS A 45 -6.73 -8.07 -5.51
C CYS A 45 -5.70 -8.50 -4.46
N ALA A 46 -4.59 -7.74 -4.37
CA ALA A 46 -3.52 -7.91 -3.40
C ALA A 46 -3.20 -6.56 -2.73
N ALA A 47 -3.55 -6.42 -1.45
CA ALA A 47 -3.25 -5.26 -0.64
C ALA A 47 -1.87 -5.41 0.01
N LEU A 48 -0.93 -4.55 -0.36
CA LEU A 48 0.44 -4.55 0.18
C LEU A 48 0.54 -3.64 1.40
N ARG A 49 1.24 -4.11 2.43
CA ARG A 49 1.72 -3.26 3.51
C ARG A 49 3.07 -2.66 3.15
N ALA A 50 3.23 -1.36 3.39
CA ALA A 50 4.49 -0.68 3.19
C ALA A 50 5.56 -1.13 4.22
N PRO A 51 6.86 -1.14 3.87
CA PRO A 51 7.90 -1.77 4.68
C PRO A 51 8.36 -0.96 5.90
N MET A 52 8.08 0.35 5.96
CA MET A 52 8.52 1.21 7.07
C MET A 52 7.41 1.34 8.10
N ALA A 53 7.68 0.97 9.36
CA ALA A 53 6.80 1.25 10.47
C ALA A 53 6.90 2.72 10.91
N ILE A 54 5.77 3.36 11.17
CA ILE A 54 5.62 4.76 11.59
C ILE A 54 4.62 4.78 12.76
N GLY A 55 5.12 4.64 13.99
CA GLY A 55 4.26 4.39 15.15
C GLY A 55 3.45 3.10 14.93
N ASP A 56 2.11 3.21 15.03
CA ASP A 56 1.17 2.10 14.77
C ASP A 56 0.74 1.99 13.30
N HIS A 57 1.40 2.73 12.39
CA HIS A 57 1.08 2.80 10.98
C HIS A 57 2.27 2.43 10.09
N TYR A 58 2.07 2.51 8.76
CA TYR A 58 3.09 2.17 7.78
C TYR A 58 3.27 3.25 6.70
N GLY A 59 4.49 3.28 6.14
CA GLY A 59 4.86 4.15 5.03
C GLY A 59 5.82 3.46 4.07
N TRP A 60 5.85 3.95 2.83
CA TRP A 60 6.73 3.43 1.79
C TRP A 60 8.15 3.97 1.95
N PHE A 61 8.26 5.22 2.36
CA PHE A 61 9.46 5.97 2.71
C PHE A 61 9.02 7.07 3.69
N LEU A 62 9.94 7.65 4.46
CA LEU A 62 9.63 8.77 5.33
C LEU A 62 9.15 9.94 4.46
N LEU A 63 8.06 10.59 4.82
CA LEU A 63 7.61 11.81 4.14
C LEU A 63 8.06 13.00 4.98
N ASP A 64 9.27 13.49 4.75
CA ASP A 64 9.70 14.76 5.30
C ASP A 64 9.28 15.90 4.36
N TYR A 65 8.26 16.65 4.77
CA TYR A 65 7.79 17.84 4.04
C TYR A 65 8.84 18.96 3.99
N PHE A 66 9.90 18.89 4.80
CA PHE A 66 11.02 19.85 4.82
C PHE A 66 12.22 19.44 3.95
N LEU A 67 12.01 18.51 2.99
CA LEU A 67 12.90 18.21 1.85
C LEU A 67 14.18 17.40 2.15
N ALA A 68 14.05 16.26 2.82
CA ALA A 68 15.11 15.24 2.78
C ALA A 68 14.55 13.81 2.75
N ASN A 69 13.63 13.52 1.82
CA ASN A 69 13.40 12.11 1.51
C ASN A 69 14.66 11.58 0.84
N ASP A 70 15.29 10.57 1.45
CA ASP A 70 16.42 9.91 0.83
C ASP A 70 15.91 9.21 -0.44
N PHE A 71 16.44 9.63 -1.59
CA PHE A 71 16.12 9.01 -2.87
C PHE A 71 16.40 7.50 -2.84
N ALA A 72 17.38 7.06 -2.04
CA ALA A 72 17.68 5.66 -1.82
C ALA A 72 16.49 4.89 -1.20
N ASP A 73 15.74 5.49 -0.27
CA ASP A 73 14.58 4.86 0.35
C ASP A 73 13.41 4.72 -0.62
N VAL A 74 13.20 5.73 -1.48
CA VAL A 74 12.19 5.65 -2.55
C VAL A 74 12.52 4.51 -3.52
N ILE A 75 13.78 4.42 -3.96
CA ILE A 75 14.24 3.35 -4.85
C ILE A 75 14.13 1.98 -4.17
N LYS A 76 14.50 1.89 -2.89
CA LYS A 76 14.37 0.66 -2.10
C LYS A 76 12.92 0.18 -2.01
N ALA A 77 11.99 1.08 -1.73
CA ALA A 77 10.56 0.76 -1.68
C ALA A 77 10.01 0.32 -3.04
N ALA A 78 10.35 1.05 -4.10
CA ALA A 78 9.95 0.71 -5.47
C ALA A 78 10.48 -0.66 -5.89
N ASN A 79 11.76 -0.94 -5.63
CA ASN A 79 12.37 -2.24 -5.91
C ASN A 79 11.71 -3.36 -5.11
N ALA A 80 11.40 -3.14 -3.83
CA ALA A 80 10.72 -4.14 -3.01
C ALA A 80 9.34 -4.51 -3.58
N VAL A 81 8.58 -3.52 -4.07
CA VAL A 81 7.29 -3.76 -4.75
C VAL A 81 7.52 -4.51 -6.06
N GLN A 82 8.46 -4.05 -6.90
CA GLN A 82 8.75 -4.66 -8.19
C GLN A 82 9.22 -6.12 -8.07
N THR A 83 10.11 -6.41 -7.11
CA THR A 83 10.58 -7.76 -6.81
C THR A 83 9.40 -8.66 -6.41
N TRP A 84 8.50 -8.16 -5.56
CA TRP A 84 7.32 -8.92 -5.16
C TRP A 84 6.35 -9.14 -6.32
N ILE A 85 6.07 -8.13 -7.15
CA ILE A 85 5.23 -8.30 -8.35
C ILE A 85 5.87 -9.35 -9.27
N SER A 86 7.17 -9.31 -9.45
CA SER A 86 7.90 -10.23 -10.34
C SER A 86 7.81 -11.69 -9.87
N SER A 87 7.67 -11.94 -8.56
CA SER A 87 7.53 -13.30 -8.05
C SER A 87 6.13 -13.90 -8.26
N VAL A 88 5.09 -13.07 -8.40
CA VAL A 88 3.70 -13.54 -8.53
C VAL A 88 3.11 -13.37 -9.93
N LYS A 89 3.61 -12.42 -10.73
CA LYS A 89 3.00 -12.03 -12.03
C LYS A 89 2.79 -13.19 -12.99
N GLY A 90 3.65 -14.21 -12.98
CA GLY A 90 3.55 -15.37 -13.87
C GLY A 90 2.30 -16.24 -13.65
N ARG A 91 1.61 -16.07 -12.52
CA ARG A 91 0.36 -16.76 -12.21
C ARG A 91 -0.89 -16.00 -12.67
N HIS A 92 -0.75 -14.80 -13.21
CA HIS A 92 -1.85 -13.90 -13.52
C HIS A 92 -1.85 -13.52 -15.00
N SER A 93 -3.03 -13.22 -15.55
CA SER A 93 -3.17 -12.85 -16.97
C SER A 93 -2.72 -11.43 -17.27
N SER A 94 -2.76 -10.55 -16.27
CA SER A 94 -2.27 -9.18 -16.33
C SER A 94 -1.97 -8.66 -14.92
N VAL A 95 -1.27 -7.52 -14.83
CA VAL A 95 -1.01 -6.83 -13.57
C VAL A 95 -1.36 -5.36 -13.73
N SER A 96 -2.15 -4.82 -12.81
CA SER A 96 -2.48 -3.40 -12.68
C SER A 96 -2.12 -2.89 -11.30
N LEU A 97 -1.81 -1.60 -11.18
CA LEU A 97 -1.45 -0.94 -9.92
C LEU A 97 -2.50 0.10 -9.55
N LEU A 98 -2.93 0.10 -8.29
CA LEU A 98 -3.78 1.13 -7.69
C LEU A 98 -3.11 1.65 -6.42
N GLY A 99 -2.68 2.91 -6.44
CA GLY A 99 -2.11 3.57 -5.28
C GLY A 99 -3.04 4.67 -4.77
N TYR A 100 -3.32 4.66 -3.47
CA TYR A 100 -4.04 5.76 -2.82
C TYR A 100 -3.03 6.76 -2.25
N SER A 101 -2.81 7.87 -2.96
CA SER A 101 -2.14 9.04 -2.38
C SER A 101 -3.16 9.76 -1.49
N HIS A 102 -2.77 10.18 -0.28
CA HIS A 102 -3.67 10.84 0.68
C HIS A 102 -4.39 12.04 0.01
N GLY A 103 -5.72 11.99 -0.13
CA GLY A 103 -6.51 13.21 -0.26
C GLY A 103 -6.51 13.92 1.09
N TYR A 104 -6.20 15.22 1.10
CA TYR A 104 -6.14 16.05 2.31
C TYR A 104 -7.43 15.87 3.14
N GLY A 105 -7.32 15.18 4.28
CA GLY A 105 -8.43 14.85 5.16
C GLY A 105 -8.01 15.08 6.60
N GLU A 106 -8.12 16.35 6.99
CA GLU A 106 -8.09 16.88 8.35
C GLU A 106 -6.99 16.36 9.29
N HIS A 107 -5.91 17.13 9.37
CA HIS A 107 -5.05 17.14 10.54
C HIS A 107 -5.93 17.44 11.77
N PRO A 108 -5.98 16.61 12.81
CA PRO A 108 -6.54 17.06 14.08
C PRO A 108 -5.70 18.27 14.51
N ALA A 109 -6.36 19.40 14.72
CA ALA A 109 -5.73 20.60 15.24
C ALA A 109 -4.91 20.22 16.47
N ALA A 110 -3.64 20.64 16.50
CA ALA A 110 -2.81 20.51 17.68
C ALA A 110 -3.59 21.09 18.89
N PRO A 111 -3.63 20.42 20.05
CA PRO A 111 -4.28 20.98 21.21
C PRO A 111 -3.62 22.33 21.53
N ALA A 112 -4.43 23.37 21.61
CA ALA A 112 -3.99 24.68 22.07
C ALA A 112 -3.31 24.48 23.43
N SER A 113 -2.03 24.83 23.53
CA SER A 113 -1.33 24.93 24.80
C SER A 113 -2.08 25.91 25.68
N GLN A 114 -2.78 25.42 26.69
CA GLN A 114 -3.19 26.22 27.83
C GLN A 114 -1.98 26.40 28.77
N GLY A 115 -1.75 27.64 29.20
CA GLY A 115 -0.73 28.04 30.17
C GLY A 115 0.34 28.92 29.51
N LEU A 116 0.62 30.16 29.95
CA LEU A 116 0.28 30.90 31.17
C LEU A 116 0.14 32.39 30.82
#